data_AF-A0AAU3PTB1-F1
#
_entry.id   AF-A0AAU3PTB1-F1
#
_cell.length_a   1.000
_cell.length_b   1.000
_cell.length_c   1.000
_cell.angle_alpha   90.00
_cell.angle_beta   90.00
_cell.angle_gamma   90.00
#
_symmetry.space_group_name_H-M   'P 1'
#
loop_
_entity.id
_entity.type
_entity.pdbx_description
1 polymer ?
#
loop_
_entity_poly.entity_id
_entity_poly.type
_entity_poly.pdbx_seq_one_letter_code
_entity_poly.pdbx_strand_id
1 'polypeptide(L)'
;MAELYVDQPGLEGMIAALNGSQNALHSLPTESFIAAIETALPGSGLGAAYMRAGVRARLSVRGVAVQLKEINDAASASIIEYNLQQAGQANGTGALLAEAGPL
;
A
#
# COMPACT_ATOMS: atom_id res chain seq x y z
N MET A 1 -5.93 22.83 -22.32
CA MET A 1 -5.82 21.55 -21.60
C MET A 1 -4.83 21.78 -20.48
N ALA A 2 -5.20 21.47 -19.23
CA ALA A 2 -4.25 21.58 -18.12
C ALA A 2 -3.23 20.44 -18.28
N GLU A 3 -1.96 20.79 -18.42
CA GLU A 3 -0.86 19.81 -18.38
C GLU A 3 -0.94 19.09 -17.04
N LEU A 4 -1.14 17.77 -17.08
CA LEU A 4 -1.19 16.94 -15.89
C LEU A 4 0.24 16.85 -15.32
N TYR A 5 0.58 17.74 -14.39
CA TYR A 5 1.84 17.68 -13.67
C TYR A 5 1.80 16.56 -12.63
N VAL A 6 2.73 15.61 -12.73
CA VAL A 6 2.89 14.51 -11.78
C VAL A 6 4.15 14.74 -10.96
N ASP A 7 3.99 14.94 -9.66
CA ASP A 7 5.09 15.01 -8.69
C ASP A 7 5.56 13.60 -8.31
N GLN A 8 6.55 13.12 -9.07
CA GLN A 8 7.08 11.77 -8.95
C GLN A 8 7.75 11.50 -7.58
N PRO A 9 8.57 12.42 -7.03
CA PRO A 9 9.06 12.30 -5.64
C PRO A 9 7.94 12.20 -4.59
N GLY A 10 6.86 12.98 -4.73
CA GLY A 10 5.72 12.91 -3.83
C GLY A 10 5.03 11.54 -3.83
N LEU A 11 4.90 10.93 -5.02
CA LEU A 11 4.31 9.60 -5.19
C LEU A 11 5.21 8.48 -4.63
N GLU A 12 6.52 8.53 -4.86
CA GLU A 12 7.46 7.57 -4.27
C GLU A 12 7.45 7.66 -2.73
N GLY A 13 7.37 8.88 -2.18
CA GLY A 13 7.22 9.10 -0.74
C GLY A 13 5.92 8.50 -0.19
N MET A 14 4.81 8.64 -0.91
CA MET A 14 3.53 8.01 -0.55
C MET A 14 3.63 6.47 -0.54
N ILE A 15 4.22 5.87 -1.58
CA ILE A 15 4.42 4.42 -1.68
C ILE A 15 5.26 3.91 -0.50
N ALA A 16 6.35 4.60 -0.17
CA ALA A 16 7.20 4.26 0.97
C ALA A 16 6.42 4.34 2.30
N ALA A 17 5.60 5.37 2.49
CA ALA A 17 4.76 5.52 3.68
C ALA A 17 3.70 4.40 3.81
N LEU A 18 3.08 3.99 2.70
CA LEU A 18 2.13 2.87 2.66
C LEU A 18 2.80 1.55 3.03
N ASN A 19 3.99 1.28 2.46
CA ASN A 19 4.78 0.09 2.80
C ASN A 19 5.21 0.09 4.28
N GLY A 20 5.63 1.23 4.81
CA GLY A 20 5.94 1.39 6.23
C GLY A 20 4.75 1.09 7.13
N SER A 21 3.57 1.62 6.77
CA SER A 21 2.32 1.38 7.49
C SER A 21 1.92 -0.10 7.48
N GLN A 22 2.07 -0.77 6.33
CA GLN A 22 1.78 -2.20 6.20
C GLN A 22 2.70 -3.04 7.10
N ASN A 23 4.00 -2.75 7.10
CA ASN A 23 4.98 -3.44 7.95
C ASN A 23 4.70 -3.23 9.44
N ALA A 24 4.31 -2.01 9.83
CA ALA A 24 3.93 -1.71 11.20
C ALA A 24 2.68 -2.47 11.64
N LEU A 25 1.68 -2.61 10.77
CA LEU A 25 0.49 -3.41 11.05
C LEU A 25 0.83 -4.90 11.20
N HIS A 26 1.69 -5.44 10.34
CA HIS A 26 2.09 -6.85 10.42
C HIS A 26 2.88 -7.20 11.69
N SER A 27 3.57 -6.23 12.31
CA SER A 27 4.33 -6.44 13.54
C SER A 27 3.51 -6.31 14.83
N LEU A 28 2.24 -5.90 14.75
CA LEU A 28 1.39 -5.75 15.93
C LEU A 28 1.12 -7.10 16.60
N PRO A 29 1.52 -7.28 17.89
CA PRO A 29 1.32 -8.53 18.61
C PRO A 29 -0.11 -8.63 19.12
N THR A 30 -1.04 -8.98 18.23
CA THR A 30 -2.49 -9.02 18.47
C THR A 30 -2.95 -10.19 19.35
N GLU A 31 -2.06 -11.13 19.68
CA GLU A 31 -2.36 -12.34 20.45
C GLU A 31 -1.46 -12.51 21.69
N SER A 32 -0.45 -11.65 21.90
CA SER A 32 0.57 -11.85 22.94
C SER A 32 0.04 -11.83 24.37
N PHE A 33 -1.06 -11.12 24.61
CA PHE A 33 -1.71 -11.03 25.92
C PHE A 33 -2.42 -12.33 26.34
N ILE A 34 -2.71 -13.25 25.40
CA ILE A 34 -3.44 -14.50 25.68
C ILE A 34 -2.66 -15.37 26.67
N ALA A 35 -1.35 -15.52 26.46
CA ALA A 35 -0.48 -16.32 27.33
C ALA A 35 -0.42 -15.76 28.77
N ALA A 36 -0.44 -14.44 28.91
CA ALA A 36 -0.44 -13.78 30.21
C ALA A 36 -1.77 -14.02 30.96
N ILE A 37 -2.90 -14.03 30.25
CA ILE A 37 -4.23 -14.23 30.85
C ILE A 37 -4.42 -15.67 31.32
N GLU A 38 -3.98 -16.67 30.55
CA GLU A 38 -4.08 -18.08 31.00
C GLU A 38 -3.27 -18.35 32.25
N THR A 39 -2.10 -17.71 32.37
CA THR A 39 -1.26 -17.81 33.57
C THR A 39 -1.92 -17.12 34.77
N ALA A 40 -2.55 -15.95 34.56
CA ALA A 40 -3.12 -15.15 35.63
C ALA A 40 -4.43 -15.72 36.19
N LEU A 41 -5.26 -16.35 35.36
CA LEU A 41 -6.59 -16.84 35.75
C LEU A 41 -6.90 -18.24 35.19
N PRO A 42 -6.24 -19.29 35.71
CA PRO A 42 -6.44 -20.67 35.25
C PRO A 42 -7.90 -21.10 35.45
N GLY A 43 -8.51 -21.70 34.43
CA GLY A 43 -9.87 -22.27 34.52
C GLY A 43 -11.03 -21.25 34.52
N SER A 44 -10.75 -19.94 34.42
CA SER A 44 -11.76 -18.88 34.45
C SER A 44 -12.65 -18.79 33.20
N GLY A 45 -12.32 -19.51 32.12
CA GLY A 45 -12.97 -19.38 30.82
C GLY A 45 -12.66 -18.06 30.08
N LEU A 46 -11.97 -17.11 30.72
CA LEU A 46 -11.57 -15.84 30.13
C LEU A 46 -10.57 -16.03 28.99
N GLY A 47 -9.66 -17.01 29.10
CA GLY A 47 -8.72 -17.37 28.03
C GLY A 47 -9.44 -17.58 26.69
N ALA A 48 -10.57 -18.27 26.66
CA ALA A 48 -11.35 -18.49 25.44
C ALA A 48 -12.06 -17.23 24.90
N ALA A 49 -12.49 -16.31 25.77
CA ALA A 49 -13.05 -15.03 25.35
C ALA A 49 -11.98 -14.11 24.75
N TYR A 50 -10.82 -14.03 25.40
CA TYR A 50 -9.67 -13.23 24.96
C TYR A 50 -8.98 -13.82 23.73
N MET A 51 -8.90 -15.15 23.58
CA MET A 51 -8.46 -15.80 22.34
C MET A 51 -9.32 -15.33 21.15
N ARG A 52 -10.64 -15.37 21.29
CA ARG A 52 -11.56 -14.89 20.24
C ARG A 52 -11.37 -13.40 19.95
N ALA A 53 -11.11 -12.58 20.97
CA ALA A 53 -10.83 -11.17 20.79
C ALA A 53 -9.50 -10.93 20.05
N GLY A 54 -8.43 -11.65 20.41
CA GLY A 54 -7.12 -11.58 19.74
C GLY A 54 -7.20 -11.99 18.27
N VAL A 55 -7.91 -13.09 17.96
CA VAL A 55 -8.16 -13.51 16.57
C VAL A 55 -8.89 -12.43 15.78
N ARG A 56 -9.93 -11.81 16.35
CA ARG A 56 -10.62 -10.69 15.67
C ARG A 56 -9.69 -9.51 15.43
N ALA A 57 -8.90 -9.12 16.43
CA ALA A 57 -7.92 -8.04 16.29
C ALA A 57 -6.92 -8.33 15.17
N ARG A 58 -6.39 -9.56 15.11
CA ARG A 58 -5.50 -10.01 14.03
C ARG A 58 -6.16 -9.92 12.65
N LEU A 59 -7.40 -10.38 12.52
CA LEU A 59 -8.14 -10.32 11.26
C LEU A 59 -8.37 -8.87 10.82
N SER A 60 -8.73 -7.98 11.74
CA SER A 60 -8.90 -6.55 11.46
C SER A 60 -7.60 -5.91 10.97
N VAL A 61 -6.47 -6.17 11.65
CA VAL A 61 -5.15 -5.65 11.26
C VAL A 61 -4.74 -6.16 9.88
N ARG A 62 -4.96 -7.45 9.59
CA ARG A 62 -4.70 -8.01 8.26
C ARG A 62 -5.60 -7.39 7.18
N GLY A 63 -6.88 -7.13 7.48
CA GLY A 63 -7.80 -6.48 6.56
C GLY A 63 -7.31 -5.09 6.14
N VAL A 64 -6.90 -4.27 7.10
CA VAL A 64 -6.32 -2.94 6.81
C VAL A 64 -5.01 -3.06 6.01
N ALA A 65 -4.14 -4.00 6.37
CA ALA A 65 -2.89 -4.21 5.63
C ALA A 65 -3.13 -4.60 4.15
N VAL A 66 -4.16 -5.40 3.87
CA VAL A 66 -4.56 -5.75 2.49
C VAL A 66 -5.04 -4.51 1.73
N GLN A 67 -5.91 -3.69 2.33
CA GLN A 67 -6.40 -2.45 1.71
C GLN A 67 -5.26 -1.48 1.38
N LEU A 68 -4.28 -1.34 2.28
CA LEU A 68 -3.10 -0.52 2.01
C LEU A 68 -2.27 -1.05 0.84
N LYS A 69 -2.17 -2.38 0.70
CA LYS A 69 -1.50 -3.00 -0.45
C LYS A 69 -2.25 -2.74 -1.75
N GLU A 70 -3.57 -2.86 -1.76
CA GLU A 70 -4.41 -2.58 -2.94
C GLU A 70 -4.24 -1.12 -3.41
N ILE A 71 -4.23 -0.17 -2.47
CA ILE A 71 -3.96 1.24 -2.77
C ILE A 71 -2.56 1.43 -3.37
N ASN A 72 -1.55 0.77 -2.79
CA ASN A 72 -0.17 0.85 -3.28
C ASN A 72 -0.01 0.26 -4.70
N ASP A 73 -0.61 -0.91 -4.95
CA ASP A 73 -0.60 -1.58 -6.25
C ASP A 73 -1.28 -0.71 -7.32
N ALA A 74 -2.44 -0.13 -7.01
CA ALA A 74 -3.17 0.77 -7.91
C ALA A 74 -2.41 2.07 -8.20
N ALA A 75 -1.78 2.67 -7.19
CA ALA A 75 -0.94 3.85 -7.37
C ALA A 75 0.27 3.55 -8.25
N SER A 76 0.95 2.42 -8.02
CA SER A 76 2.10 1.97 -8.81
C SER A 76 1.73 1.71 -10.27
N ALA A 77 0.60 1.05 -10.52
CA ALA A 77 0.10 0.80 -11.87
C ALA A 77 -0.19 2.12 -12.62
N SER A 78 -0.83 3.08 -11.94
CA SER A 78 -1.15 4.39 -12.53
C SER A 78 0.11 5.18 -12.93
N ILE A 79 1.18 5.07 -12.14
CA ILE A 79 2.49 5.70 -12.45
C ILE A 79 3.12 5.06 -13.69
N ILE A 80 3.10 3.73 -13.78
CA ILE A 80 3.64 3.01 -14.94
C ILE A 80 2.89 3.43 -16.20
N GLU A 81 1.55 3.49 -16.14
CA GLU A 81 0.73 3.91 -17.28
C GLU A 81 1.04 5.34 -17.71
N TYR A 82 1.15 6.27 -16.75
CA TYR A 82 1.54 7.65 -17.03
C TYR A 82 2.92 7.76 -17.71
N ASN A 83 3.92 7.03 -17.20
CA ASN A 83 5.26 7.02 -17.77
C ASN A 83 5.29 6.44 -19.19
N LEU A 84 4.48 5.41 -19.46
CA LEU A 84 4.33 4.84 -20.81
C LEU A 84 3.65 5.83 -21.77
N GLN A 85 2.64 6.57 -21.31
CA GLN A 85 1.97 7.61 -22.10
C GLN A 85 2.92 8.76 -22.44
N GLN A 86 3.70 9.25 -21.46
CA GLN A 86 4.74 10.27 -21.65
C GLN A 86 5.79 9.81 -22.68
N ALA A 87 6.29 8.58 -22.57
CA ALA A 87 7.26 8.02 -23.53
C ALA A 87 6.67 7.90 -24.95
N GLY A 88 5.40 7.50 -25.08
CA GLY A 88 4.71 7.44 -26.37
C GLY A 88 4.51 8.82 -27.01
N GLN A 89 4.18 9.84 -26.22
CA GLN A 89 4.01 11.22 -26.69
C GLN A 89 5.34 11.86 -27.11
N ALA A 90 6.43 11.60 -26.36
CA ALA A 90 7.78 12.04 -26.72
C ALA A 90 8.26 11.43 -28.05
N ASN A 91 7.95 10.16 -28.29
CA ASN A 91 8.27 9.50 -29.56
C ASN A 91 7.40 9.97 -30.73
N GLY A 92 6.12 10.30 -30.49
CA GLY A 92 5.20 10.81 -31.52
C GLY A 92 5.51 12.24 -31.98
N THR A 93 5.93 13.12 -31.06
CA THR A 93 6.30 14.50 -31.41
C THR A 93 7.69 14.60 -32.05
N GLY A 94 8.64 13.73 -31.67
CA GLY A 94 9.94 13.63 -32.33
C GLY A 94 9.86 13.18 -33.79
N ALA A 95 8.93 12.28 -34.12
CA ALA A 95 8.72 11.82 -35.49
C ALA A 95 8.11 12.90 -36.41
N LEU A 96 7.14 13.67 -35.90
CA LEU A 96 6.50 14.76 -36.66
C LEU A 96 7.43 15.95 -36.91
N LEU A 97 8.38 16.22 -36.00
CA LEU A 97 9.41 17.25 -36.20
C LEU A 97 10.53 16.81 -37.15
N ALA A 98 10.85 15.51 -37.20
CA ALA A 98 11.85 14.97 -38.12
C ALA A 98 11.37 14.89 -39.58
N GLU A 99 10.06 14.75 -39.80
CA GLU A 99 9.46 14.72 -41.15
C GLU A 99 9.28 16.13 -41.76
N ALA A 100 9.36 17.19 -40.94
CA ALA A 100 9.25 18.60 -41.34
C ALA A 100 10.63 19.29 -41.57
N GLY A 101 11.63 18.55 -42.06
CA GLY A 101 12.96 19.08 -42.40
C GLY A 101 12.94 20.18 -43.48
N PRO A 102 13.94 21.07 -43.52
CA PRO A 102 13.85 22.37 -44.19
C PRO A 102 13.78 22.24 -45.72
N LEU A 103 12.90 23.05 -46.32
CA LEU A 103 12.78 23.25 -47.78
C LEU A 103 14.07 23.84 -48.39
#